data_AF-A0A965REP5-F1
#
_entry.id   AF-A0A965REP5-F1
#
_cell.length_a   1.000
_cell.length_b   1.000
_cell.length_c   1.000
_cell.angle_alpha   90.00
_cell.angle_beta   90.00
_cell.angle_gamma   90.00
#
_symmetry.space_group_name_H-M   'P 1'
#
loop_
_entity.id
_entity.type
_entity.pdbx_description
1 polymer ?
#
loop_
_entity_poly.entity_id
_entity_poly.type
_entity_poly.pdbx_seq_one_letter_code
_entity_poly.pdbx_strand_id
1 'polypeptide(L)'
;MRCKSLILPDFSNTLTLQRSLSHPDKEILLKNIRYSLIVSMLALGLAGFSNVSFARLQTVAVKKQASKAVSARKKSALRARAAVPKRPSFGEKAGLHDQGDELSLKSSVAYVIDQDTQEVLFSKNDNAVLPIASITKLMTGVVIRESNLSMDEPITITQEDIDTEKGSSSRLRPGTTLTRGELLHLALMSSENRAAHALGRTYPTGLVNFVSLMNAKAQQLGMKDTNYAEPTGLSSKNQSSAKDLATLVAYAANDPTMRELTTSVGTAVEVGRKTLNYKSTNRLVSNPQWNIDLQKTGYISEAGQCLVMQAKIAGRKLVMVFLDSAGKFSRIADAERVRRWVELRHPAGSQT
;
A
#
# COMPACT_ATOMS: atom_id res chain seq x y z
N MET A 1 -72.34 29.99 -20.98
CA MET A 1 -71.57 31.17 -21.46
C MET A 1 -70.79 31.74 -20.28
N ARG A 2 -69.45 31.92 -20.44
CA ARG A 2 -68.51 32.59 -19.51
C ARG A 2 -68.36 31.90 -18.13
N CYS A 3 -67.22 31.88 -17.43
CA CYS A 3 -65.83 32.23 -17.71
C CYS A 3 -64.96 31.48 -16.68
N LYS A 4 -63.67 31.43 -16.98
CA LYS A 4 -62.51 30.81 -16.28
C LYS A 4 -62.46 30.99 -14.75
N SER A 5 -61.87 30.00 -14.07
CA SER A 5 -61.49 30.03 -12.65
C SER A 5 -60.07 29.46 -12.43
N LEU A 6 -59.42 29.99 -11.38
CA LEU A 6 -58.18 29.60 -10.66
C LEU A 6 -56.84 30.02 -11.32
N ILE A 7 -56.07 31.01 -10.83
CA ILE A 7 -55.58 31.43 -9.49
C ILE A 7 -54.42 30.57 -8.94
N LEU A 8 -53.25 31.21 -8.86
CA LEU A 8 -52.08 31.00 -7.98
C LEU A 8 -51.68 32.41 -7.45
N PRO A 9 -50.81 32.59 -6.43
CA PRO A 9 -50.21 31.65 -5.47
C PRO A 9 -50.46 32.05 -4.00
N ASP A 10 -50.13 31.16 -3.05
CA ASP A 10 -50.23 31.41 -1.61
C ASP A 10 -48.85 31.75 -1.01
N PHE A 11 -48.81 32.83 -0.23
CA PHE A 11 -47.68 33.32 0.57
C PHE A 11 -48.11 33.19 2.02
N SER A 12 -47.45 32.32 2.79
CA SER A 12 -47.64 32.27 4.25
C SER A 12 -46.31 32.21 4.97
N ASN A 13 -46.01 33.34 5.63
CA ASN A 13 -45.10 33.47 6.76
C ASN A 13 -45.91 33.20 8.03
N THR A 14 -45.46 32.32 8.95
CA THR A 14 -45.30 32.65 10.40
C THR A 14 -44.88 31.45 11.28
N LEU A 15 -43.95 31.77 12.19
CA LEU A 15 -43.84 31.36 13.60
C LEU A 15 -43.29 29.97 14.01
N THR A 16 -42.04 30.05 14.49
CA THR A 16 -41.61 29.71 15.86
C THR A 16 -41.84 28.29 16.39
N LEU A 17 -40.74 27.54 16.52
CA LEU A 17 -40.62 26.48 17.53
C LEU A 17 -39.18 26.39 18.05
N GLN A 18 -39.01 26.91 19.25
CA GLN A 18 -37.87 26.73 20.13
C GLN A 18 -38.02 25.35 20.78
N ARG A 19 -37.12 24.40 20.49
CA ARG A 19 -36.89 23.19 21.30
C ARG A 19 -35.47 22.64 21.10
N SER A 20 -34.66 22.85 22.14
CA SER A 20 -33.52 22.06 22.61
C SER A 20 -32.77 21.15 21.63
N LEU A 21 -31.53 21.52 21.31
CA LEU A 21 -30.46 20.54 21.03
C LEU A 21 -29.23 20.88 21.87
N SER A 22 -28.83 19.89 22.66
CA SER A 22 -27.70 19.83 23.56
C SER A 22 -26.36 19.73 22.81
N HIS A 23 -25.33 20.37 23.36
CA HIS A 23 -23.92 20.30 22.95
C HIS A 23 -23.42 18.87 22.76
N PRO A 24 -22.77 18.59 21.60
CA PRO A 24 -21.33 18.36 21.64
C PRO A 24 -20.57 18.85 20.39
N ASP A 25 -20.78 20.09 19.93
CA ASP A 25 -20.05 20.63 18.74
C ASP A 25 -19.02 21.74 19.08
N LYS A 26 -18.55 21.83 20.33
CA LYS A 26 -17.54 22.82 20.75
C LYS A 26 -16.20 22.24 21.22
N GLU A 27 -16.07 20.93 21.34
CA GLU A 27 -14.83 20.26 21.79
C GLU A 27 -13.88 19.89 20.63
N ILE A 28 -14.35 19.89 19.38
CA ILE A 28 -13.53 19.50 18.21
C ILE A 28 -12.77 20.70 17.61
N LEU A 29 -13.22 21.94 17.88
CA LEU A 29 -12.59 23.15 17.34
C LEU A 29 -11.40 23.69 18.19
N LEU A 30 -11.23 23.20 19.42
CA LEU A 30 -10.16 23.66 20.33
C LEU A 30 -8.92 22.74 20.38
N LYS A 31 -8.95 21.55 19.76
CA LYS A 31 -7.79 20.64 19.67
C LYS A 31 -6.84 20.93 18.51
N ASN A 32 -7.26 21.68 17.49
CA ASN A 32 -6.47 21.95 16.28
C ASN A 32 -5.72 23.30 16.26
N ILE A 33 -5.74 24.09 17.35
CA ILE A 33 -5.04 25.40 17.44
C ILE A 33 -3.76 25.33 18.31
N ARG A 34 -3.38 24.17 18.83
CA ARG A 34 -2.16 24.00 19.65
C ARG A 34 -0.93 23.45 18.93
N TYR A 35 -1.02 23.13 17.64
CA TYR A 35 0.10 22.54 16.88
C TYR A 35 0.88 23.51 15.98
N SER A 36 0.61 24.83 16.05
CA SER A 36 1.26 25.83 15.18
C SER A 36 2.25 26.78 15.89
N LEU A 37 2.72 26.47 17.11
CA LEU A 37 3.55 27.40 17.90
C LEU A 37 4.85 26.83 18.51
N ILE A 38 5.31 25.63 18.12
CA ILE A 38 6.55 25.02 18.67
C ILE A 38 7.59 24.70 17.57
N VAL A 39 7.76 25.59 16.59
CA VAL A 39 8.86 25.45 15.58
C VAL A 39 9.70 26.74 15.41
N SER A 40 9.59 27.73 16.29
CA SER A 40 10.34 29.00 16.15
C SER A 40 11.09 29.47 17.40
N MET A 41 11.76 28.57 18.13
CA MET A 41 12.78 28.97 19.13
C MET A 41 13.82 27.88 19.37
N LEU A 42 14.79 27.74 18.47
CA LEU A 42 16.10 27.13 18.76
C LEU A 42 17.11 27.47 17.65
N ALA A 43 17.34 28.77 17.47
CA ALA A 43 18.44 29.28 16.66
C ALA A 43 18.91 30.60 17.27
N LEU A 44 19.74 30.53 18.32
CA LEU A 44 20.58 31.63 18.78
C LEU A 44 21.64 31.12 19.78
N GLY A 45 22.91 31.29 19.42
CA GLY A 45 24.02 31.50 20.34
C GLY A 45 24.78 30.26 20.83
N LEU A 46 25.97 30.03 20.29
CA LEU A 46 27.21 30.52 20.91
C LEU A 46 28.43 30.20 20.03
N ALA A 47 29.10 31.29 19.63
CA ALA A 47 30.42 31.31 19.05
C ALA A 47 31.49 31.18 20.15
N GLY A 48 32.69 30.74 19.76
CA GLY A 48 33.93 31.00 20.50
C GLY A 48 34.56 29.76 21.12
N PHE A 49 35.62 29.24 20.51
CA PHE A 49 36.99 29.31 21.02
C PHE A 49 37.87 28.39 20.17
N SER A 50 38.54 29.00 19.20
CA SER A 50 39.73 28.46 18.55
C SER A 50 40.97 29.05 19.21
N ASN A 51 42.08 28.31 19.16
CA ASN A 51 43.47 28.73 19.36
C ASN A 51 43.98 28.85 20.81
N VAL A 52 44.71 27.82 21.23
CA VAL A 52 45.96 28.03 21.96
C VAL A 52 47.05 27.18 21.31
N SER A 53 47.93 27.86 20.56
CA SER A 53 49.27 27.37 20.25
C SER A 53 50.17 27.65 21.45
N PHE A 54 50.87 26.63 21.95
CA PHE A 54 52.07 26.84 22.77
C PHE A 54 53.28 26.19 22.10
N ALA A 55 54.36 26.96 22.15
CA ALA A 55 55.58 26.77 21.39
C ALA A 55 56.43 25.58 21.85
N ARG A 56 57.22 25.13 20.89
CA ARG A 56 58.17 24.03 20.85
C ARG A 56 59.34 24.23 21.83
N LEU A 57 59.58 23.24 22.69
CA LEU A 57 60.89 23.02 23.32
C LEU A 57 61.50 21.77 22.69
N GLN A 58 62.64 21.95 22.01
CA GLN A 58 63.46 20.87 21.49
C GLN A 58 64.40 20.38 22.59
N THR A 59 64.29 19.10 22.95
CA THR A 59 65.40 18.37 23.58
C THR A 59 65.60 17.05 22.85
N VAL A 60 66.86 16.84 22.46
CA VAL A 60 67.37 15.72 21.67
C VAL A 60 67.43 14.49 22.57
N ALA A 61 66.79 13.39 22.17
CA ALA A 61 66.92 12.09 22.83
C ALA A 61 67.20 10.99 21.81
N VAL A 62 68.25 10.23 22.13
CA VAL A 62 68.96 9.23 21.35
C VAL A 62 68.05 8.06 20.91
N LYS A 63 68.20 7.64 19.65
CA LYS A 63 67.54 6.49 19.02
C LYS A 63 67.82 5.19 19.79
N LYS A 64 66.78 4.58 20.35
CA LYS A 64 66.74 3.14 20.67
C LYS A 64 65.90 2.44 19.61
N GLN A 65 66.53 1.66 18.74
CA GLN A 65 65.84 0.82 17.76
C GLN A 65 65.10 -0.30 18.50
N ALA A 66 63.78 -0.16 18.63
CA ALA A 66 62.88 -1.26 18.98
C ALA A 66 62.31 -1.84 17.67
N SER A 67 62.56 -3.12 17.45
CA SER A 67 62.00 -3.91 16.36
C SER A 67 60.47 -3.96 16.49
N LYS A 68 59.77 -3.40 15.51
CA LYS A 68 58.30 -3.55 15.39
C LYS A 68 57.99 -4.97 14.96
N ALA A 69 57.54 -5.80 15.91
CA ALA A 69 56.81 -7.03 15.60
C ALA A 69 55.51 -6.65 14.88
N VAL A 70 55.43 -6.99 13.59
CA VAL A 70 54.21 -6.84 12.79
C VAL A 70 53.24 -7.92 13.25
N SER A 71 52.29 -7.55 14.11
CA SER A 71 51.10 -8.35 14.38
C SER A 71 50.30 -8.47 13.07
N ALA A 72 50.39 -9.64 12.44
CA ALA A 72 49.61 -10.00 11.27
C ALA A 72 48.13 -10.05 11.66
N ARG A 73 47.41 -8.95 11.42
CA ARG A 73 45.96 -8.89 11.52
C ARG A 73 45.39 -9.84 10.46
N LYS A 74 45.07 -11.08 10.86
CA LYS A 74 44.30 -12.02 10.03
C LYS A 74 43.01 -11.32 9.61
N LYS A 75 42.94 -10.93 8.33
CA LYS A 75 41.68 -10.53 7.69
C LYS A 75 40.78 -11.75 7.76
N SER A 76 39.82 -11.76 8.69
CA SER A 76 38.71 -12.71 8.62
C SER A 76 38.01 -12.43 7.29
N ALA A 77 38.21 -13.30 6.30
CA ALA A 77 37.44 -13.27 5.08
C ALA A 77 35.96 -13.36 5.48
N LEU A 78 35.24 -12.26 5.37
CA LEU A 78 33.79 -12.28 5.28
C LEU A 78 33.49 -13.20 4.10
N ARG A 79 33.15 -14.46 4.39
CA ARG A 79 32.60 -15.37 3.39
C ARG A 79 31.37 -14.66 2.84
N ALA A 80 31.49 -14.10 1.64
CA ALA A 80 30.35 -13.65 0.87
C ALA A 80 29.41 -14.86 0.83
N ARG A 81 28.26 -14.77 1.48
CA ARG A 81 27.22 -15.78 1.34
C ARG A 81 26.96 -15.85 -0.16
N ALA A 82 27.20 -17.02 -0.76
CA ALA A 82 26.90 -17.25 -2.16
C ALA A 82 25.47 -16.74 -2.41
N ALA A 83 25.30 -15.87 -3.41
CA ALA A 83 24.00 -15.37 -3.76
C ALA A 83 23.11 -16.58 -4.07
N VAL A 84 22.09 -16.81 -3.25
CA VAL A 84 21.09 -17.85 -3.54
C VAL A 84 20.53 -17.51 -4.92
N PRO A 85 20.60 -18.42 -5.90
CA PRO A 85 20.10 -18.13 -7.24
C PRO A 85 18.64 -17.70 -7.14
N LYS A 86 18.32 -16.56 -7.75
CA LYS A 86 16.95 -16.04 -7.79
C LYS A 86 16.09 -17.12 -8.47
N ARG A 87 15.12 -17.67 -7.74
CA ARG A 87 14.15 -18.59 -8.33
C ARG A 87 13.36 -17.84 -9.38
N PRO A 88 13.21 -18.38 -10.60
CA PRO A 88 12.46 -17.70 -11.64
C PRO A 88 10.97 -17.66 -11.27
N SER A 89 10.32 -16.53 -11.57
CA SER A 89 8.88 -16.34 -11.41
C SER A 89 8.10 -17.20 -12.43
N PHE A 90 6.78 -17.27 -12.25
CA PHE A 90 5.92 -17.99 -13.19
C PHE A 90 5.90 -17.30 -14.56
N GLY A 91 5.93 -15.96 -14.60
CA GLY A 91 6.00 -15.22 -15.86
C GLY A 91 7.36 -15.36 -16.56
N GLU A 92 8.47 -15.40 -15.81
CA GLU A 92 9.79 -15.74 -16.36
C GLU A 92 9.81 -17.16 -16.95
N LYS A 93 9.25 -18.15 -16.26
CA LYS A 93 9.16 -19.54 -16.78
C LYS A 93 8.27 -19.67 -18.01
N ALA A 94 7.24 -18.83 -18.13
CA ALA A 94 6.30 -18.82 -19.24
C ALA A 94 6.77 -17.97 -20.43
N GLY A 95 7.97 -17.36 -20.37
CA GLY A 95 8.50 -16.52 -21.45
C GLY A 95 7.77 -15.17 -21.63
N LEU A 96 6.97 -14.74 -20.66
CA LEU A 96 6.16 -13.52 -20.78
C LEU A 96 7.00 -12.24 -20.82
N HIS A 97 8.26 -12.31 -20.36
CA HIS A 97 9.22 -11.20 -20.43
C HIS A 97 9.81 -10.99 -21.82
N ASP A 98 9.72 -11.98 -22.70
CA ASP A 98 10.32 -11.93 -24.04
C ASP A 98 9.50 -11.04 -24.99
N GLN A 99 8.25 -10.76 -24.64
CA GLN A 99 7.42 -9.80 -25.37
C GLN A 99 7.83 -8.36 -25.03
N GLY A 100 8.40 -7.66 -26.00
CA GLY A 100 8.63 -6.23 -25.94
C GLY A 100 7.34 -5.41 -25.98
N ASP A 101 7.42 -4.14 -25.59
CA ASP A 101 6.31 -3.19 -25.65
C ASP A 101 6.81 -1.76 -25.88
N GLU A 102 5.94 -0.88 -26.39
CA GLU A 102 6.31 0.51 -26.74
C GLU A 102 6.72 1.37 -25.54
N LEU A 103 6.33 0.98 -24.31
CA LEU A 103 6.69 1.68 -23.08
C LEU A 103 7.94 1.08 -22.43
N SER A 104 8.51 0.00 -22.98
CA SER A 104 9.60 -0.74 -22.38
C SER A 104 9.34 -1.10 -20.91
N LEU A 105 8.11 -1.55 -20.61
CA LEU A 105 7.74 -1.96 -19.27
C LEU A 105 8.58 -3.15 -18.83
N LYS A 106 8.89 -3.18 -17.54
CA LYS A 106 9.60 -4.29 -16.89
C LYS A 106 8.67 -5.32 -16.29
N SER A 107 7.37 -5.04 -16.30
CA SER A 107 6.31 -6.00 -16.05
C SER A 107 6.10 -6.88 -17.27
N SER A 108 6.01 -8.20 -17.04
CA SER A 108 5.68 -9.14 -18.11
C SER A 108 4.20 -9.10 -18.47
N VAL A 109 3.36 -8.68 -17.52
CA VAL A 109 1.93 -8.41 -17.71
C VAL A 109 1.61 -6.99 -17.29
N ALA A 110 0.88 -6.27 -18.14
CA ALA A 110 0.38 -4.95 -17.81
C ALA A 110 -1.00 -4.69 -18.43
N TYR A 111 -1.85 -3.99 -17.71
CA TYR A 111 -3.17 -3.58 -18.18
C TYR A 111 -3.51 -2.20 -17.62
N VAL A 112 -3.89 -1.28 -18.51
CA VAL A 112 -4.26 0.10 -18.17
C VAL A 112 -5.59 0.39 -18.82
N ILE A 113 -6.59 0.68 -17.99
CA ILE A 113 -7.97 0.92 -18.42
C ILE A 113 -8.50 2.19 -17.75
N ASP A 114 -9.25 2.97 -18.50
CA ASP A 114 -10.04 4.06 -17.95
C ASP A 114 -11.31 3.51 -17.29
N GLN A 115 -11.48 3.77 -16.00
CA GLN A 115 -12.57 3.21 -15.21
C GLN A 115 -13.94 3.72 -15.63
N ASP A 116 -14.05 4.97 -16.08
CA ASP A 116 -15.33 5.60 -16.37
C ASP A 116 -15.82 5.23 -17.79
N THR A 117 -14.90 5.14 -18.76
CA THR A 117 -15.20 4.84 -20.18
C THR A 117 -15.00 3.39 -20.58
N GLN A 118 -14.29 2.60 -19.76
CA GLN A 118 -13.84 1.24 -20.06
C GLN A 118 -12.89 1.16 -21.27
N GLU A 119 -12.31 2.28 -21.72
CA GLU A 119 -11.29 2.30 -22.77
C GLU A 119 -10.00 1.64 -22.27
N VAL A 120 -9.56 0.60 -22.96
CA VAL A 120 -8.25 -0.03 -22.71
C VAL A 120 -7.17 0.80 -23.40
N LEU A 121 -6.33 1.45 -22.60
CA LEU A 121 -5.24 2.29 -23.10
C LEU A 121 -4.00 1.46 -23.41
N PHE A 122 -3.71 0.46 -22.57
CA PHE A 122 -2.53 -0.38 -22.74
C PHE A 122 -2.83 -1.80 -22.27
N SER A 123 -2.35 -2.78 -23.04
CA SER A 123 -2.44 -4.20 -22.69
C SER A 123 -1.17 -4.94 -23.12
N LYS A 124 -0.67 -5.78 -22.22
CA LYS A 124 0.46 -6.69 -22.43
C LYS A 124 0.19 -7.97 -21.64
N ASN A 125 0.08 -9.11 -22.33
CA ASN A 125 -0.20 -10.41 -21.72
C ASN A 125 -1.37 -10.41 -20.73
N ASP A 126 -2.41 -9.61 -20.97
CA ASP A 126 -3.47 -9.32 -20.00
C ASP A 126 -4.32 -10.52 -19.57
N ASN A 127 -4.35 -11.58 -20.38
CA ASN A 127 -5.02 -12.85 -20.11
C ASN A 127 -4.14 -13.85 -19.31
N ALA A 128 -2.88 -13.53 -19.04
CA ALA A 128 -2.00 -14.43 -18.30
C ALA A 128 -2.44 -14.57 -16.84
N VAL A 129 -2.67 -15.80 -16.39
CA VAL A 129 -3.04 -16.12 -15.01
C VAL A 129 -1.76 -16.41 -14.22
N LEU A 130 -1.44 -15.51 -13.29
CA LEU A 130 -0.18 -15.56 -12.53
C LEU A 130 -0.44 -15.49 -11.03
N PRO A 131 0.50 -15.98 -10.20
CA PRO A 131 0.50 -15.67 -8.78
C PRO A 131 0.49 -14.16 -8.55
N ILE A 132 -0.42 -13.67 -7.72
CA ILE A 132 -0.61 -12.21 -7.51
C ILE A 132 -0.01 -11.67 -6.21
N ALA A 133 0.62 -12.56 -5.44
CA ALA A 133 1.16 -12.24 -4.13
C ALA A 133 0.14 -11.46 -3.26
N SER A 134 0.61 -10.48 -2.48
CA SER A 134 -0.22 -9.68 -1.58
C SER A 134 -1.25 -8.75 -2.24
N ILE A 135 -1.39 -8.72 -3.57
CA ILE A 135 -2.57 -8.09 -4.19
C ILE A 135 -3.85 -8.79 -3.68
N THR A 136 -3.76 -10.08 -3.35
CA THR A 136 -4.77 -10.88 -2.63
C THR A 136 -5.44 -10.14 -1.47
N LYS A 137 -4.69 -9.35 -0.70
CA LYS A 137 -5.23 -8.66 0.48
C LYS A 137 -6.29 -7.59 0.14
N LEU A 138 -6.37 -7.13 -1.12
CA LEU A 138 -7.49 -6.28 -1.53
C LEU A 138 -8.82 -7.04 -1.45
N MET A 139 -8.87 -8.30 -1.90
CA MET A 139 -10.07 -9.13 -1.75
C MET A 139 -10.35 -9.44 -0.28
N THR A 140 -9.33 -9.72 0.52
CA THR A 140 -9.48 -9.86 1.99
C THR A 140 -10.13 -8.62 2.59
N GLY A 141 -9.71 -7.43 2.17
CA GLY A 141 -10.29 -6.17 2.63
C GLY A 141 -11.74 -6.01 2.18
N VAL A 142 -12.06 -6.30 0.91
CA VAL A 142 -13.43 -6.27 0.38
C VAL A 142 -14.37 -7.17 1.20
N VAL A 143 -14.00 -8.43 1.41
CA VAL A 143 -14.84 -9.38 2.17
C VAL A 143 -15.04 -8.92 3.62
N ILE A 144 -14.00 -8.41 4.29
CA ILE A 144 -14.12 -7.88 5.65
C ILE A 144 -15.01 -6.64 5.69
N ARG A 145 -14.85 -5.71 4.75
CA ARG A 145 -15.63 -4.47 4.70
C ARG A 145 -17.12 -4.71 4.46
N GLU A 146 -17.46 -5.70 3.64
CA GLU A 146 -18.85 -6.05 3.36
C GLU A 146 -19.51 -6.93 4.42
N SER A 147 -18.72 -7.53 5.31
CA SER A 147 -19.25 -8.43 6.34
C SER A 147 -19.96 -7.75 7.49
N ASN A 148 -19.97 -6.40 7.55
CA ASN A 148 -20.57 -5.59 8.62
C ASN A 148 -20.13 -5.99 10.04
N LEU A 149 -18.94 -6.60 10.17
CA LEU A 149 -18.34 -6.91 11.46
C LEU A 149 -17.84 -5.64 12.14
N SER A 150 -17.83 -5.64 13.48
CA SER A 150 -17.34 -4.49 14.25
C SER A 150 -15.85 -4.24 13.98
N MET A 151 -15.47 -3.03 13.55
CA MET A 151 -14.05 -2.71 13.36
C MET A 151 -13.29 -2.58 14.68
N ASP A 152 -14.00 -2.46 15.81
CA ASP A 152 -13.42 -2.31 17.15
C ASP A 152 -13.17 -3.65 17.86
N GLU A 153 -13.55 -4.77 17.24
CA GLU A 153 -13.33 -6.09 17.84
C GLU A 153 -11.84 -6.35 18.04
N PRO A 154 -11.40 -6.69 19.28
CA PRO A 154 -10.01 -7.02 19.55
C PRO A 154 -9.66 -8.39 18.96
N ILE A 155 -8.65 -8.44 18.10
CA ILE A 155 -8.15 -9.66 17.48
C ILE A 155 -6.71 -9.88 17.93
N THR A 156 -6.47 -11.04 18.54
CA THR A 156 -5.13 -11.46 18.97
C THR A 156 -4.44 -12.26 17.88
N ILE A 157 -3.20 -11.87 17.56
CA ILE A 157 -2.29 -12.64 16.72
C ILE A 157 -1.87 -13.90 17.46
N THR A 158 -1.95 -15.05 16.80
CA THR A 158 -1.64 -16.37 17.36
C THR A 158 -0.48 -17.04 16.60
N GLN A 159 -0.12 -18.25 17.02
CA GLN A 159 0.88 -19.07 16.29
C GLN A 159 0.37 -19.47 14.90
N GLU A 160 -0.95 -19.62 14.72
CA GLU A 160 -1.56 -19.96 13.43
C GLU A 160 -1.36 -18.85 12.38
N ASP A 161 -1.12 -17.61 12.80
CA ASP A 161 -0.89 -16.49 11.88
C ASP A 161 0.55 -16.45 11.35
N ILE A 162 1.45 -17.27 11.89
CA ILE A 162 2.84 -17.32 11.43
C ILE A 162 2.92 -17.99 10.06
N ASP A 163 3.54 -17.29 9.12
CA ASP A 163 3.88 -17.83 7.81
C ASP A 163 4.87 -18.99 7.94
N THR A 164 4.42 -20.18 7.55
CA THR A 164 5.23 -21.40 7.44
C THR A 164 5.55 -21.76 5.99
N GLU A 165 5.03 -21.03 4.99
CA GLU A 165 5.23 -21.31 3.56
C GLU A 165 6.44 -20.55 2.99
N LYS A 166 6.50 -19.23 3.22
CA LYS A 166 7.57 -18.37 2.68
C LYS A 166 8.54 -17.87 3.76
N GLY A 167 8.25 -18.11 5.03
CA GLY A 167 9.08 -17.65 6.15
C GLY A 167 9.20 -16.13 6.24
N SER A 168 8.14 -15.41 5.87
CA SER A 168 8.06 -13.95 5.95
C SER A 168 8.14 -13.48 7.40
N SER A 169 8.82 -12.36 7.60
CA SER A 169 8.90 -11.71 8.91
C SER A 169 7.70 -10.81 9.14
N SER A 170 7.34 -10.63 10.41
CA SER A 170 6.32 -9.68 10.84
C SER A 170 6.71 -9.11 12.20
N ARG A 171 6.35 -7.85 12.41
CA ARG A 171 6.57 -7.17 13.70
C ARG A 171 5.46 -7.43 14.71
N LEU A 172 4.30 -7.90 14.26
CA LEU A 172 3.19 -8.34 15.10
C LEU A 172 3.52 -9.72 15.66
N ARG A 173 3.95 -9.81 16.92
CA ARG A 173 4.28 -11.10 17.55
C ARG A 173 3.00 -11.81 18.03
N PRO A 174 2.98 -13.15 18.11
CA PRO A 174 1.91 -13.85 18.82
C PRO A 174 1.68 -13.24 20.21
N GLY A 175 0.40 -13.08 20.59
CA GLY A 175 -0.04 -12.34 21.78
C GLY A 175 -0.26 -10.84 21.55
N THR A 176 0.08 -10.29 20.39
CA THR A 176 -0.30 -8.90 20.03
C THR A 176 -1.80 -8.84 19.77
N THR A 177 -2.51 -7.91 20.42
CA THR A 177 -3.94 -7.66 20.17
C THR A 177 -4.09 -6.27 19.57
N LEU A 178 -4.79 -6.18 18.46
CA LEU A 178 -5.18 -4.94 17.78
C LEU A 178 -6.66 -5.04 17.38
N THR A 179 -7.31 -3.92 17.13
CA THR A 179 -8.68 -3.94 16.61
C THR A 179 -8.71 -4.50 15.19
N ARG A 180 -9.86 -5.02 14.75
CA ARG A 180 -10.09 -5.44 13.36
C ARG A 180 -9.75 -4.32 12.37
N GLY A 181 -10.11 -3.07 12.68
CA GLY A 181 -9.79 -1.90 11.87
C GLY A 181 -8.28 -1.66 11.74
N GLU A 182 -7.54 -1.75 12.85
CA GLU A 182 -6.07 -1.64 12.84
C GLU A 182 -5.42 -2.75 12.01
N LEU A 183 -5.88 -4.00 12.17
CA LEU A 183 -5.37 -5.12 11.37
C LEU A 183 -5.66 -4.93 9.88
N LEU A 184 -6.86 -4.48 9.52
CA LEU A 184 -7.23 -4.18 8.14
C LEU A 184 -6.35 -3.07 7.56
N HIS A 185 -6.09 -2.01 8.34
CA HIS A 185 -5.20 -0.93 7.95
C HIS A 185 -3.79 -1.44 7.65
N LEU A 186 -3.20 -2.22 8.57
CA LEU A 186 -1.87 -2.77 8.40
C LEU A 186 -1.77 -3.75 7.23
N ALA A 187 -2.81 -4.57 7.01
CA ALA A 187 -2.89 -5.51 5.90
C ALA A 187 -2.92 -4.79 4.53
N LEU A 188 -3.67 -3.69 4.41
CA LEU A 188 -3.81 -2.97 3.15
C LEU A 188 -2.64 -2.01 2.88
N MET A 189 -2.25 -1.20 3.87
CA MET A 189 -1.21 -0.18 3.75
C MET A 189 0.21 -0.81 3.69
N SER A 190 0.55 -1.58 4.73
CA SER A 190 1.89 -2.13 4.93
C SER A 190 2.03 -3.58 4.45
N SER A 191 0.97 -4.18 3.94
CA SER A 191 0.97 -5.57 3.50
C SER A 191 1.30 -6.57 4.61
N GLU A 192 0.93 -6.28 5.86
CA GLU A 192 1.20 -7.17 7.00
C GLU A 192 0.48 -8.52 6.85
N ASN A 193 1.26 -9.61 6.83
CA ASN A 193 0.74 -10.95 6.57
C ASN A 193 -0.04 -11.50 7.76
N ARG A 194 0.49 -11.32 8.99
CA ARG A 194 -0.18 -11.81 10.21
C ARG A 194 -1.52 -11.13 10.43
N ALA A 195 -1.61 -9.85 10.11
CA ALA A 195 -2.87 -9.12 10.19
C ALA A 195 -3.91 -9.68 9.20
N ALA A 196 -3.52 -9.87 7.93
CA ALA A 196 -4.42 -10.45 6.93
C ALA A 196 -4.85 -11.89 7.26
N HIS A 197 -3.93 -12.71 7.77
CA HIS A 197 -4.25 -14.07 8.19
C HIS A 197 -5.22 -14.07 9.37
N ALA A 198 -4.95 -13.26 10.40
CA ALA A 198 -5.80 -13.14 11.57
C ALA A 198 -7.22 -12.69 11.21
N LEU A 199 -7.37 -11.73 10.28
CA LEU A 199 -8.68 -11.31 9.77
C LEU A 199 -9.49 -12.47 9.18
N GLY A 200 -8.85 -13.34 8.38
CA GLY A 200 -9.51 -14.51 7.82
C GLY A 200 -9.76 -15.60 8.86
N ARG A 201 -8.81 -15.84 9.77
CA ARG A 201 -8.89 -16.86 10.82
C ARG A 201 -10.01 -16.57 11.83
N THR A 202 -10.16 -15.31 12.24
CA THR A 202 -11.18 -14.89 13.21
C THR A 202 -12.50 -14.47 12.57
N TYR A 203 -12.66 -14.65 11.27
CA TYR A 203 -13.96 -14.50 10.64
C TYR A 203 -14.96 -15.48 11.29
N PRO A 204 -16.22 -15.09 11.58
CA PRO A 204 -17.13 -15.90 12.41
C PRO A 204 -17.35 -17.34 11.94
N THR A 205 -17.24 -17.60 10.64
CA THR A 205 -17.40 -18.94 10.05
C THR A 205 -16.07 -19.67 9.81
N GLY A 206 -14.95 -19.11 10.27
CA GLY A 206 -13.61 -19.67 10.16
C GLY A 206 -12.93 -19.45 8.82
N LEU A 207 -11.62 -19.74 8.77
CA LEU A 207 -10.74 -19.45 7.65
C LEU A 207 -11.18 -20.11 6.33
N VAL A 208 -11.61 -21.38 6.37
CA VAL A 208 -12.04 -22.12 5.17
C VAL A 208 -13.24 -21.43 4.50
N ASN A 209 -14.21 -21.00 5.31
CA ASN A 209 -15.36 -20.27 4.79
C ASN A 209 -14.99 -18.85 4.36
N PHE A 210 -14.05 -18.19 5.03
CA PHE A 210 -13.52 -16.91 4.59
C PHE A 210 -12.92 -16.98 3.17
N VAL A 211 -12.08 -17.99 2.90
CA VAL A 211 -11.50 -18.21 1.56
C VAL A 211 -12.60 -18.56 0.53
N SER A 212 -13.62 -19.31 0.95
CA SER A 212 -14.79 -19.58 0.08
C SER A 212 -15.54 -18.30 -0.28
N LEU A 213 -15.71 -17.37 0.67
CA LEU A 213 -16.31 -16.05 0.43
C LEU A 213 -15.45 -15.18 -0.50
N MET A 214 -14.12 -15.23 -0.39
CA MET A 214 -13.22 -14.53 -1.32
C MET A 214 -13.43 -15.01 -2.77
N ASN A 215 -13.52 -16.32 -2.98
CA ASN A 215 -13.76 -16.90 -4.31
C ASN A 215 -15.19 -16.64 -4.81
N ALA A 216 -16.20 -16.73 -3.94
CA ALA A 216 -17.57 -16.38 -4.28
C ALA A 216 -17.69 -14.91 -4.68
N LYS A 217 -16.98 -14.00 -3.99
CA LYS A 217 -16.92 -12.58 -4.35
C LYS A 217 -16.24 -12.39 -5.71
N ALA A 218 -15.11 -13.07 -5.98
CA ALA A 218 -14.49 -13.02 -7.31
C ALA A 218 -15.46 -13.43 -8.42
N GLN A 219 -16.19 -14.53 -8.25
CA GLN A 219 -17.21 -14.97 -9.20
C GLN A 219 -18.35 -13.96 -9.36
N GLN A 220 -18.83 -13.38 -8.26
CA GLN A 220 -19.87 -12.34 -8.28
C GLN A 220 -19.43 -11.11 -9.08
N LEU A 221 -18.15 -10.74 -8.99
CA LEU A 221 -17.57 -9.63 -9.74
C LEU A 221 -17.24 -10.00 -11.20
N GLY A 222 -17.43 -11.26 -11.61
CA GLY A 222 -17.10 -11.74 -12.95
C GLY A 222 -15.61 -11.98 -13.16
N MET A 223 -14.82 -12.12 -12.09
CA MET A 223 -13.38 -12.41 -12.13
C MET A 223 -13.14 -13.90 -12.39
N LYS A 224 -13.19 -14.30 -13.68
CA LYS A 224 -13.24 -15.72 -14.10
C LYS A 224 -11.89 -16.44 -14.02
N ASP A 225 -10.80 -15.70 -14.01
CA ASP A 225 -9.44 -16.23 -13.98
C ASP A 225 -8.83 -16.20 -12.57
N THR A 226 -9.64 -15.83 -11.57
CA THR A 226 -9.20 -15.61 -10.20
C THR A 226 -9.50 -16.79 -9.31
N ASN A 227 -8.49 -17.21 -8.54
CA ASN A 227 -8.64 -18.18 -7.47
C ASN A 227 -7.81 -17.76 -6.25
N TYR A 228 -8.45 -17.79 -5.08
CA TYR A 228 -7.83 -17.57 -3.79
C TYR A 228 -7.68 -18.88 -3.01
N ALA A 229 -6.47 -19.15 -2.54
CA ALA A 229 -6.13 -20.24 -1.62
C ALA A 229 -6.09 -19.79 -0.16
N GLU A 230 -5.77 -18.52 0.11
CA GLU A 230 -5.59 -17.97 1.47
C GLU A 230 -5.57 -16.42 1.46
N PRO A 231 -5.80 -15.71 2.59
CA PRO A 231 -6.09 -14.27 2.61
C PRO A 231 -4.88 -13.34 2.51
N THR A 232 -3.65 -13.84 2.52
CA THR A 232 -2.42 -13.05 2.62
C THR A 232 -1.73 -12.84 1.27
N GLY A 233 -1.83 -13.79 0.33
CA GLY A 233 -1.03 -13.77 -0.88
C GLY A 233 0.37 -14.38 -0.76
N LEU A 234 0.62 -15.17 0.29
CA LEU A 234 1.84 -15.96 0.43
C LEU A 234 1.80 -17.22 -0.44
N SER A 235 0.62 -17.82 -0.62
CA SER A 235 0.48 -18.98 -1.50
C SER A 235 0.58 -18.57 -2.97
N SER A 236 1.41 -19.28 -3.74
CA SER A 236 1.46 -19.11 -5.20
C SER A 236 0.19 -19.61 -5.92
N LYS A 237 -0.72 -20.26 -5.18
CA LYS A 237 -2.06 -20.65 -5.65
C LYS A 237 -3.08 -19.52 -5.60
N ASN A 238 -2.74 -18.38 -4.97
CA ASN A 238 -3.48 -17.14 -5.16
C ASN A 238 -3.13 -16.56 -6.53
N GLN A 239 -4.04 -16.70 -7.48
CA GLN A 239 -3.81 -16.37 -8.89
C GLN A 239 -4.95 -15.53 -9.46
N SER A 240 -4.65 -14.71 -10.46
CA SER A 240 -5.59 -13.86 -11.18
C SER A 240 -5.00 -13.45 -12.53
N SER A 241 -5.86 -12.99 -13.45
CA SER A 241 -5.45 -12.23 -14.63
C SER A 241 -5.41 -10.72 -14.35
N ALA A 242 -4.82 -9.94 -15.27
CA ALA A 242 -4.77 -8.49 -15.12
C ALA A 242 -6.14 -7.82 -15.26
N LYS A 243 -7.01 -8.38 -16.11
CA LYS A 243 -8.39 -7.92 -16.30
C LYS A 243 -9.24 -8.09 -15.04
N ASP A 244 -9.13 -9.26 -14.40
CA ASP A 244 -9.80 -9.54 -13.14
C ASP A 244 -9.34 -8.59 -12.04
N LEU A 245 -8.03 -8.35 -11.93
CA LEU A 245 -7.51 -7.40 -10.95
C LEU A 245 -7.95 -5.97 -11.22
N ALA A 246 -8.10 -5.56 -12.49
CA ALA A 246 -8.64 -4.25 -12.81
C ALA A 246 -10.09 -4.11 -12.34
N THR A 247 -10.88 -5.17 -12.47
CA THR A 247 -12.25 -5.26 -11.95
C THR A 247 -12.26 -5.14 -10.42
N LEU A 248 -11.41 -5.89 -9.72
CA LEU A 248 -11.29 -5.81 -8.26
C LEU A 248 -10.90 -4.41 -7.78
N VAL A 249 -9.95 -3.76 -8.45
CA VAL A 249 -9.50 -2.41 -8.09
C VAL A 249 -10.62 -1.40 -8.29
N ALA A 250 -11.30 -1.42 -9.44
CA ALA A 250 -12.42 -0.52 -9.71
C ALA A 250 -13.55 -0.71 -8.69
N TYR A 251 -13.85 -1.96 -8.33
CA TYR A 251 -14.85 -2.30 -7.31
C TYR A 251 -14.45 -1.78 -5.93
N ALA A 252 -13.25 -2.14 -5.45
CA ALA A 252 -12.76 -1.76 -4.14
C ALA A 252 -12.58 -0.23 -3.99
N ALA A 253 -12.27 0.47 -5.08
CA ALA A 253 -12.12 1.92 -5.08
C ALA A 253 -13.45 2.66 -4.79
N ASN A 254 -14.61 2.00 -4.90
CA ASN A 254 -15.89 2.61 -4.53
C ASN A 254 -16.07 2.75 -3.01
N ASP A 255 -15.44 1.90 -2.19
CA ASP A 255 -15.48 2.00 -0.72
C ASP A 255 -14.50 3.09 -0.21
N PRO A 256 -15.00 4.20 0.39
CA PRO A 256 -14.14 5.25 0.93
C PRO A 256 -13.12 4.76 1.97
N THR A 257 -13.48 3.77 2.78
CA THR A 257 -12.58 3.20 3.78
C THR A 257 -11.46 2.41 3.10
N MET A 258 -11.75 1.64 2.05
CA MET A 258 -10.71 0.96 1.28
C MET A 258 -9.73 1.96 0.65
N ARG A 259 -10.23 3.08 0.11
CA ARG A 259 -9.39 4.17 -0.39
C ARG A 259 -8.47 4.71 0.70
N GLU A 260 -9.03 5.11 1.84
CA GLU A 260 -8.27 5.65 2.97
C GLU A 260 -7.18 4.68 3.47
N LEU A 261 -7.57 3.43 3.75
CA LEU A 261 -6.65 2.46 4.34
C LEU A 261 -5.52 2.08 3.37
N THR A 262 -5.80 1.97 2.07
CA THR A 262 -4.77 1.65 1.07
C THR A 262 -3.85 2.83 0.76
N THR A 263 -4.31 4.08 0.91
CA THR A 263 -3.58 5.31 0.57
C THR A 263 -3.00 6.05 1.77
N SER A 264 -3.10 5.50 2.98
CA SER A 264 -2.35 6.01 4.12
C SER A 264 -0.83 5.90 3.89
N VAL A 265 -0.09 6.96 4.21
CA VAL A 265 1.38 7.00 4.09
C VAL A 265 2.05 6.12 5.17
N GLY A 266 1.45 6.05 6.35
CA GLY A 266 1.97 5.32 7.50
C GLY A 266 1.02 5.39 8.69
N THR A 267 1.26 4.55 9.69
CA THR A 267 0.52 4.56 10.96
C THR A 267 1.40 4.04 12.09
N ALA A 268 1.06 4.38 13.33
CA ALA A 268 1.67 3.84 14.53
C ALA A 268 0.62 3.06 15.31
N VAL A 269 0.95 1.85 15.75
CA VAL A 269 0.07 1.02 16.58
C VAL A 269 0.72 0.72 17.91
N GLU A 270 -0.07 0.80 18.98
CA GLU A 270 0.39 0.52 20.34
C GLU A 270 0.25 -0.97 20.66
N VAL A 271 1.37 -1.61 21.02
CA VAL A 271 1.44 -3.03 21.37
C VAL A 271 2.04 -3.16 22.76
N GLY A 272 1.16 -3.14 23.77
CA GLY A 272 1.55 -3.13 25.18
C GLY A 272 2.32 -1.85 25.53
N ARG A 273 3.62 -1.98 25.83
CA ARG A 273 4.51 -0.83 26.14
C ARG A 273 5.34 -0.35 24.95
N LYS A 274 5.02 -0.80 23.73
CA LYS A 274 5.81 -0.51 22.52
C LYS A 274 4.92 0.05 21.43
N THR A 275 5.35 1.15 20.82
CA THR A 275 4.78 1.66 19.58
C THR A 275 5.47 1.01 18.37
N LEU A 276 4.70 0.47 17.43
CA LEU A 276 5.19 -0.07 16.17
C LEU A 276 4.82 0.86 15.01
N ASN A 277 5.82 1.39 14.30
CA ASN A 277 5.62 2.32 13.18
C ASN A 277 5.57 1.61 11.82
N TYR A 278 4.47 1.71 11.11
CA TYR A 278 4.22 1.13 9.79
C TYR A 278 4.20 2.18 8.70
N LYS A 279 4.61 1.80 7.49
CA LYS A 279 4.65 2.68 6.31
C LYS A 279 4.04 1.97 5.11
N SER A 280 3.48 2.73 4.20
CA SER A 280 2.97 2.17 2.94
C SER A 280 4.07 1.45 2.18
N THR A 281 3.69 0.32 1.58
CA THR A 281 4.57 -0.43 0.67
C THR A 281 4.69 0.23 -0.71
N ASN A 282 3.78 1.14 -1.06
CA ASN A 282 3.84 1.92 -2.28
C ASN A 282 4.36 3.33 -2.00
N ARG A 283 5.55 3.64 -2.53
CA ARG A 283 6.21 4.94 -2.33
C ARG A 283 5.51 6.09 -3.05
N LEU A 284 4.69 5.79 -4.07
CA LEU A 284 3.95 6.81 -4.80
C LEU A 284 2.87 7.48 -3.95
N VAL A 285 2.41 6.81 -2.89
CA VAL A 285 1.40 7.35 -1.96
C VAL A 285 1.89 8.62 -1.25
N SER A 286 3.19 8.72 -0.98
CA SER A 286 3.79 9.93 -0.39
C SER A 286 4.21 10.99 -1.42
N ASN A 287 4.00 10.74 -2.72
CA ASN A 287 4.38 11.67 -3.78
C ASN A 287 3.20 12.61 -4.09
N PRO A 288 3.31 13.93 -3.83
CA PRO A 288 2.21 14.88 -4.06
C PRO A 288 1.82 15.04 -5.54
N GLN A 289 2.67 14.60 -6.46
CA GLN A 289 2.33 14.61 -7.89
C GLN A 289 1.37 13.49 -8.28
N TRP A 290 1.11 12.53 -7.38
CA TRP A 290 0.23 11.40 -7.63
C TRP A 290 -1.07 11.56 -6.86
N ASN A 291 -2.18 11.46 -7.58
CA ASN A 291 -3.52 11.39 -6.99
C ASN A 291 -3.99 9.94 -7.05
N ILE A 292 -3.68 9.17 -5.99
CA ILE A 292 -3.99 7.74 -5.89
C ILE A 292 -5.22 7.58 -5.02
N ASP A 293 -6.25 6.95 -5.56
CA ASP A 293 -7.49 6.65 -4.83
C ASP A 293 -7.43 5.25 -4.20
N LEU A 294 -6.76 4.28 -4.84
CA LEU A 294 -6.57 2.94 -4.30
C LEU A 294 -5.25 2.33 -4.77
N GLN A 295 -4.57 1.54 -3.93
CA GLN A 295 -3.39 0.79 -4.35
C GLN A 295 -3.18 -0.52 -3.58
N LYS A 296 -2.45 -1.44 -4.20
CA LYS A 296 -1.80 -2.53 -3.47
C LYS A 296 -0.52 -2.97 -4.18
N THR A 297 0.50 -3.34 -3.42
CA THR A 297 1.70 -4.01 -3.93
C THR A 297 1.78 -5.47 -3.48
N GLY A 298 2.56 -6.28 -4.18
CA GLY A 298 2.80 -7.67 -3.80
C GLY A 298 4.18 -8.17 -4.26
N TYR A 299 4.74 -9.11 -3.51
CA TYR A 299 5.93 -9.84 -3.90
C TYR A 299 6.00 -11.21 -3.22
N ILE A 300 6.16 -12.25 -4.03
CA ILE A 300 6.77 -13.54 -3.68
C ILE A 300 7.66 -13.92 -4.88
N SER A 301 8.61 -14.84 -4.71
CA SER A 301 9.51 -15.21 -5.80
C SER A 301 8.77 -15.72 -7.04
N GLU A 302 7.65 -16.42 -6.85
CA GLU A 302 6.81 -16.99 -7.90
C GLU A 302 6.00 -15.93 -8.67
N ALA A 303 5.66 -14.81 -8.03
CA ALA A 303 4.82 -13.73 -8.59
C ALA A 303 5.63 -12.58 -9.20
N GLY A 304 6.93 -12.49 -8.88
CA GLY A 304 7.70 -11.27 -9.11
C GLY A 304 7.12 -10.07 -8.35
N GLN A 305 7.44 -8.86 -8.80
CA GLN A 305 6.98 -7.62 -8.15
C GLN A 305 5.67 -7.14 -8.79
N CYS A 306 4.59 -7.12 -8.01
CA CYS A 306 3.26 -6.73 -8.45
C CYS A 306 2.83 -5.36 -7.90
N LEU A 307 2.09 -4.60 -8.69
CA LEU A 307 1.42 -3.35 -8.30
C LEU A 307 0.07 -3.28 -9.00
N VAL A 308 -0.97 -2.94 -8.25
CA VAL A 308 -2.24 -2.48 -8.80
C VAL A 308 -2.59 -1.15 -8.17
N MET A 309 -3.20 -0.25 -8.93
CA MET A 309 -3.66 1.03 -8.40
C MET A 309 -4.72 1.68 -9.28
N GLN A 310 -5.56 2.49 -8.65
CA GLN A 310 -6.43 3.46 -9.31
C GLN A 310 -5.92 4.87 -8.98
N ALA A 311 -5.72 5.67 -10.01
CA ALA A 311 -5.23 7.04 -9.86
C ALA A 311 -5.86 7.98 -10.88
N LYS A 312 -5.89 9.27 -10.56
CA LYS A 312 -6.31 10.32 -11.49
C LYS A 312 -5.10 10.84 -12.26
N ILE A 313 -5.09 10.61 -13.58
CA ILE A 313 -4.00 10.99 -14.48
C ILE A 313 -4.62 11.72 -15.68
N ALA A 314 -4.13 12.92 -16.00
CA ALA A 314 -4.66 13.73 -17.10
C ALA A 314 -6.21 13.86 -17.09
N GLY A 315 -6.81 14.05 -15.91
CA GLY A 315 -8.26 14.18 -15.75
C GLY A 315 -9.05 12.86 -15.80
N ARG A 316 -8.39 11.73 -16.07
CA ARG A 316 -9.00 10.40 -16.21
C ARG A 316 -8.78 9.55 -14.95
N LYS A 317 -9.75 8.72 -14.55
CA LYS A 317 -9.56 7.70 -13.51
C LYS A 317 -9.02 6.43 -14.14
N LEU A 318 -7.73 6.19 -14.00
CA LEU A 318 -7.07 5.03 -14.59
C LEU A 318 -6.84 3.95 -13.56
N VAL A 319 -7.21 2.72 -13.92
CA VAL A 319 -6.79 1.51 -13.23
C VAL A 319 -5.59 0.94 -13.96
N MET A 320 -4.49 0.75 -13.21
CA MET A 320 -3.23 0.21 -13.72
C MET A 320 -2.88 -1.06 -12.96
N VAL A 321 -2.60 -2.11 -13.71
CA VAL A 321 -2.18 -3.42 -13.21
C VAL A 321 -0.83 -3.75 -13.82
N PHE A 322 0.13 -4.09 -12.97
CA PHE A 322 1.50 -4.48 -13.34
C PHE A 322 1.86 -5.75 -12.57
N LEU A 323 2.03 -6.87 -13.26
CA LEU A 323 2.39 -8.15 -12.64
C LEU A 323 3.78 -8.60 -13.08
N ASP A 324 4.43 -9.31 -12.17
CA ASP A 324 5.74 -9.92 -12.41
C ASP A 324 6.80 -8.93 -12.95
N SER A 325 6.88 -7.75 -12.33
CA SER A 325 7.87 -6.75 -12.72
C SER A 325 9.29 -7.15 -12.30
N ALA A 326 10.23 -7.05 -13.24
CA ALA A 326 11.64 -7.39 -13.04
C ALA A 326 12.40 -6.24 -12.35
N GLY A 327 12.66 -6.40 -11.05
CA GLY A 327 13.49 -5.50 -10.26
C GLY A 327 12.74 -4.80 -9.13
N LYS A 328 13.45 -4.39 -8.08
CA LYS A 328 12.81 -3.89 -6.84
C LYS A 328 11.94 -2.65 -7.05
N PHE A 329 12.31 -1.76 -7.96
CA PHE A 329 11.64 -0.47 -8.19
C PHE A 329 10.94 -0.40 -9.55
N SER A 330 10.98 -1.48 -10.32
CA SER A 330 10.57 -1.48 -11.72
C SER A 330 9.08 -1.21 -11.90
N ARG A 331 8.22 -1.79 -11.06
CA ARG A 331 6.75 -1.54 -11.09
C ARG A 331 6.35 -0.08 -10.82
N ILE A 332 7.14 0.63 -10.00
CA ILE A 332 6.93 2.06 -9.75
C ILE A 332 7.36 2.86 -10.97
N ALA A 333 8.50 2.50 -11.57
CA ALA A 333 8.94 3.12 -12.82
C ALA A 333 8.01 2.81 -14.01
N ASP A 334 7.36 1.63 -14.04
CA ASP A 334 6.31 1.27 -15.00
C ASP A 334 5.11 2.23 -14.86
N ALA A 335 4.63 2.47 -13.63
CA ALA A 335 3.55 3.42 -13.37
C ALA A 335 3.91 4.86 -13.83
N GLU A 336 5.14 5.32 -13.57
CA GLU A 336 5.62 6.64 -14.03
C GLU A 336 5.76 6.72 -15.56
N ARG A 337 6.09 5.61 -16.23
CA ARG A 337 6.12 5.55 -17.70
C ARG A 337 4.72 5.65 -18.28
N VAL A 338 3.77 4.88 -17.75
CA VAL A 338 2.36 4.94 -18.18
C VAL A 338 1.79 6.33 -17.94
N ARG A 339 2.01 6.93 -16.76
CA ARG A 339 1.55 8.29 -16.46
C ARG A 339 2.02 9.29 -17.51
N ARG A 340 3.34 9.36 -17.75
CA ARG A 340 3.92 10.30 -18.73
C ARG A 340 3.38 10.04 -20.14
N TRP A 341 3.22 8.77 -20.51
CA TRP A 341 2.68 8.39 -21.81
C TRP A 341 1.23 8.87 -21.99
N VAL A 342 0.37 8.68 -20.98
CA VAL A 342 -1.01 9.19 -21.00
C VAL A 342 -1.04 10.71 -21.06
N GLU A 343 -0.25 11.39 -20.22
CA GLU A 343 -0.18 12.86 -20.20
C GLU A 343 0.25 13.46 -21.56
N LEU A 344 1.08 12.73 -22.33
CA LEU A 344 1.53 13.16 -23.66
C LEU A 344 0.54 12.85 -24.79
N ARG A 345 -0.11 11.67 -24.76
CA ARG A 345 -0.95 11.19 -25.88
C ARG A 345 -2.45 11.46 -25.68
N HIS A 346 -2.90 11.66 -24.45
CA HIS A 346 -4.31 11.81 -24.11
C HIS A 346 -4.53 13.01 -23.17
N PRO A 347 -4.22 14.25 -23.62
CA PRO A 347 -4.47 15.43 -22.80
C PRO A 347 -5.95 15.55 -22.48
N ALA A 348 -6.26 15.90 -21.24
CA ALA A 348 -7.62 16.17 -20.79
C ALA A 348 -8.29 17.18 -21.75
N GLY A 349 -9.36 16.76 -22.43
CA GLY A 349 -10.13 17.63 -23.34
C GLY A 349 -10.08 17.30 -24.83
N SER A 350 -9.53 16.16 -25.26
CA SER A 350 -9.55 15.72 -26.67
C SER A 350 -10.83 14.96 -27.08
N GLN A 351 -11.97 15.25 -26.44
CA GLN A 351 -13.28 14.94 -27.00
C GLN A 351 -13.90 16.24 -27.53
N THR A 352 -13.77 16.46 -28.83
CA THR A 352 -14.58 17.38 -29.63
C THR A 352 -15.02 16.67 -30.89
#